data_AF-H8WGW1-F1
#
_entry.id   AF-H8WGW1-F1
#
_cell.length_a   1.000
_cell.length_b   1.000
_cell.length_c   1.000
_cell.angle_alpha   90.00
_cell.angle_beta   90.00
_cell.angle_gamma   90.00
#
_symmetry.space_group_name_H-M   'P 1'
#
loop_
_entity.id
_entity.type
_entity.pdbx_description
1 polymer ?
#
loop_
_entity_poly.entity_id
_entity_poly.type
_entity_poly.pdbx_seq_one_letter_code
_entity_poly.pdbx_strand_id
1 'polypeptide(L)'
;MLGSVIRQAVSRQVIRKSPISTTSVVSQTIETKTDAPKKPTIWKIDEKKRERLANFGKYAAECLPKFVQKVQFAAGDELELLIHPSGVVPVLSFLKGNHSAQFTNLTFITGMDVPTRKNRLEVIYALYSVRFNARVRVRTYTDEIAPIDSVTPVFKGADW
;
A
#
# COMPACT_ATOMS: atom_id res chain seq x y z
N MET A 1 90.85 5.30 -21.15
CA MET A 1 89.88 6.33 -20.72
C MET A 1 88.48 5.81 -21.01
N LEU A 2 87.56 5.95 -20.03
CA LEU A 2 86.09 5.77 -20.11
C LEU A 2 85.63 4.32 -20.42
N GLY A 3 84.80 3.64 -19.64
CA GLY A 3 84.05 3.94 -18.42
C GLY A 3 83.13 2.75 -18.09
N SER A 4 82.87 2.54 -16.79
CA SER A 4 81.69 1.97 -16.12
C SER A 4 80.70 1.09 -16.91
N VAL A 5 80.30 -0.07 -16.37
CA VAL A 5 79.02 -0.25 -15.64
C VAL A 5 79.04 -1.60 -14.89
N ILE A 6 78.56 -1.56 -13.64
CA ILE A 6 78.52 -2.63 -12.63
C ILE A 6 77.08 -3.18 -12.53
N ARG A 7 76.96 -4.44 -12.09
CA ARG A 7 75.90 -5.06 -11.23
C ARG A 7 74.94 -6.03 -11.93
N GLN A 8 74.45 -7.13 -11.33
CA GLN A 8 74.78 -7.91 -10.12
C GLN A 8 73.81 -9.11 -10.09
N ALA A 9 74.32 -10.27 -9.64
CA ALA A 9 73.70 -11.42 -8.96
C ALA A 9 72.29 -11.95 -9.36
N VAL A 10 72.28 -13.24 -9.71
CA VAL A 10 71.14 -14.17 -9.69
C VAL A 10 71.27 -15.09 -8.48
N SER A 11 70.20 -15.27 -7.68
CA SER A 11 69.92 -16.55 -7.00
C SER A 11 68.46 -16.62 -6.50
N ARG A 12 67.90 -17.82 -6.57
CA ARG A 12 66.49 -18.23 -6.50
C ARG A 12 65.89 -18.15 -5.09
N GLN A 13 64.58 -17.89 -5.03
CA GLN A 13 63.68 -18.54 -4.06
C GLN A 13 62.37 -18.98 -4.72
N VAL A 14 62.03 -20.25 -4.53
CA VAL A 14 60.79 -20.90 -4.97
C VAL A 14 59.84 -20.92 -3.77
N ILE A 15 58.71 -20.21 -3.85
CA ILE A 15 57.63 -20.30 -2.85
C ILE A 15 56.42 -20.94 -3.53
N ARG A 16 56.17 -22.22 -3.22
CA ARG A 16 54.93 -22.91 -3.59
C ARG A 16 53.83 -22.46 -2.64
N LYS A 17 52.78 -21.80 -3.14
CA LYS A 17 51.55 -21.52 -2.39
C LYS A 17 50.54 -22.64 -2.67
N SER A 18 50.15 -23.39 -1.65
CA SER A 18 49.02 -24.32 -1.69
C SER A 18 47.68 -23.56 -1.62
N PRO A 19 46.59 -24.03 -2.25
CA PRO A 19 45.29 -23.36 -2.15
C PRO A 19 44.58 -23.79 -0.86
N ILE A 20 44.40 -22.85 0.07
CA ILE A 20 43.40 -22.97 1.14
C ILE A 20 42.08 -22.52 0.54
N SER A 21 41.15 -23.46 0.33
CA SER A 21 39.79 -23.17 -0.10
C SER A 21 39.02 -22.57 1.07
N THR A 22 38.91 -21.24 1.10
CA THR A 22 38.00 -20.51 1.99
C THR A 22 36.66 -20.35 1.28
N THR A 23 35.67 -21.13 1.69
CA THR A 23 34.27 -20.86 1.37
C THR A 23 33.88 -19.52 1.98
N SER A 24 33.69 -18.49 1.15
CA SER A 24 33.18 -17.20 1.58
C SER A 24 31.71 -17.34 1.99
N VAL A 25 31.43 -17.25 3.29
CA VAL A 25 30.07 -17.02 3.78
C VAL A 25 29.69 -15.60 3.39
N VAL A 26 28.87 -15.47 2.34
CA VAL A 26 28.23 -14.22 1.96
C VAL A 26 27.19 -13.92 3.04
N SER A 27 27.60 -13.13 4.03
CA SER A 27 26.67 -12.55 5.00
C SER A 27 25.87 -11.48 4.27
N GLN A 28 24.61 -11.76 3.94
CA GLN A 28 23.70 -10.77 3.39
C GLN A 28 23.44 -9.70 4.46
N THR A 29 24.14 -8.57 4.35
CA THR A 29 23.80 -7.36 5.08
C THR A 29 22.43 -6.90 4.63
N ILE A 30 21.43 -7.02 5.51
CA ILE A 30 20.17 -6.29 5.36
C ILE A 30 20.53 -4.81 5.48
N GLU A 31 20.57 -4.11 4.35
CA GLU A 31 20.73 -2.67 4.31
C GLU A 31 19.49 -2.01 4.92
N THR A 32 19.51 -1.77 6.23
CA THR A 32 18.60 -0.80 6.84
C THR A 32 18.97 0.58 6.32
N LYS A 33 18.20 1.10 5.36
CA LYS A 33 18.26 2.51 4.96
C LYS A 33 18.30 3.39 6.22
N THR A 34 19.37 4.17 6.35
CA THR A 34 19.57 5.14 7.42
C THR A 34 18.48 6.20 7.33
N ASP A 35 17.52 6.17 8.26
CA ASP A 35 16.50 7.20 8.43
C ASP A 35 17.19 8.54 8.75
N ALA A 36 17.01 9.54 7.87
CA ALA A 36 17.38 10.93 8.16
C ALA A 36 16.77 11.41 9.48
N PRO A 37 17.39 12.37 10.20
CA PRO A 37 16.92 12.82 11.51
C PRO A 37 15.47 13.28 11.43
N LYS A 38 14.61 12.61 12.20
CA LYS A 38 13.16 12.77 12.14
C LYS A 38 12.77 14.14 12.70
N LYS A 39 12.33 15.08 11.85
CA LYS A 39 11.72 16.34 12.30
C LYS A 39 10.51 16.02 13.21
N PRO A 40 10.46 16.53 14.46
CA PRO A 40 9.44 16.13 15.44
C PRO A 40 8.05 16.73 15.16
N THR A 41 7.99 17.87 14.51
CA THR A 41 6.74 18.65 14.32
C THR A 41 5.82 18.09 13.24
N ILE A 42 6.35 17.34 12.26
CA ILE A 42 5.59 16.91 11.08
C ILE A 42 5.10 15.48 11.29
N TRP A 43 3.78 15.27 11.19
CA TRP A 43 3.18 13.93 11.21
C TRP A 43 3.72 13.08 10.06
N LYS A 44 4.06 11.82 10.37
CA LYS A 44 4.71 10.91 9.43
C LYS A 44 3.74 9.84 8.97
N ILE A 45 3.64 9.72 7.65
CA ILE A 45 2.89 8.65 7.01
C ILE A 45 3.66 7.34 7.20
N ASP A 46 2.97 6.27 7.60
CA ASP A 46 3.54 4.93 7.58
C ASP A 46 3.58 4.42 6.13
N GLU A 47 4.78 4.44 5.53
CA GLU A 47 5.02 4.02 4.16
C GLU A 47 4.67 2.55 3.92
N LYS A 48 4.98 1.67 4.89
CA LYS A 48 4.72 0.23 4.77
C LYS A 48 3.22 -0.05 4.77
N LYS A 49 2.47 0.63 5.64
CA LYS A 49 1.00 0.53 5.65
C LYS A 49 0.42 1.05 4.34
N ARG A 50 0.90 2.20 3.87
CA ARG A 50 0.43 2.80 2.60
C ARG A 50 0.69 1.89 1.40
N GLU A 51 1.85 1.26 1.31
CA GLU A 51 2.18 0.32 0.24
C GLU A 51 1.23 -0.89 0.24
N ARG A 52 0.98 -1.50 1.41
CA ARG A 52 0.03 -2.60 1.55
C ARG A 52 -1.38 -2.21 1.10
N LEU A 53 -1.85 -1.04 1.52
CA LEU A 53 -3.15 -0.51 1.11
C LEU A 53 -3.19 -0.18 -0.39
N ALA A 54 -2.09 0.26 -0.98
CA ALA A 54 -2.02 0.56 -2.40
C ALA A 54 -2.11 -0.73 -3.24
N ASN A 55 -1.41 -1.78 -2.81
CA ASN A 55 -1.49 -3.10 -3.43
C ASN A 55 -2.90 -3.68 -3.29
N PHE A 56 -3.52 -3.54 -2.12
CA PHE A 56 -4.91 -3.95 -1.91
C PHE A 56 -5.89 -3.16 -2.80
N GLY A 57 -5.71 -1.84 -2.93
CA GLY A 57 -6.54 -0.99 -3.78
C GLY A 57 -6.46 -1.39 -5.25
N LYS A 58 -5.26 -1.70 -5.76
CA LYS A 58 -5.07 -2.24 -7.12
C LYS A 58 -5.80 -3.58 -7.30
N TYR A 59 -5.62 -4.49 -6.35
CA TYR A 59 -6.29 -5.78 -6.35
C TYR A 59 -7.83 -5.65 -6.34
N ALA A 60 -8.38 -4.73 -5.54
CA ALA A 60 -9.82 -4.47 -5.51
C ALA A 60 -10.33 -3.92 -6.85
N ALA A 61 -9.56 -3.06 -7.52
CA ALA A 61 -9.89 -2.53 -8.84
C ALA A 61 -9.86 -3.62 -9.93
N GLU A 62 -8.92 -4.56 -9.86
CA GLU A 62 -8.85 -5.72 -10.77
C GLU A 62 -10.01 -6.70 -10.56
N CYS A 63 -10.46 -6.90 -9.32
CA CYS A 63 -11.58 -7.79 -9.01
C CYS A 63 -12.93 -7.21 -9.44
N LEU A 64 -13.11 -5.89 -9.33
CA LEU A 64 -14.39 -5.21 -9.59
C LEU A 64 -14.24 -4.02 -10.56
N PRO A 65 -13.73 -4.25 -11.79
CA PRO A 65 -13.43 -3.19 -12.74
C PRO A 65 -14.70 -2.47 -13.23
N LYS A 66 -15.87 -3.13 -13.13
CA LYS A 66 -17.16 -2.56 -13.49
C LYS A 66 -17.60 -1.42 -12.57
N PHE A 67 -17.23 -1.47 -11.30
CA PHE A 67 -17.78 -0.58 -10.27
C PHE A 67 -16.75 0.40 -9.71
N VAL A 68 -15.48 -0.01 -9.60
CA VAL A 68 -14.40 0.82 -9.07
C VAL A 68 -13.92 1.77 -10.14
N GLN A 69 -14.12 3.07 -9.93
CA GLN A 69 -13.72 4.11 -10.88
C GLN A 69 -12.32 4.64 -10.57
N LYS A 70 -12.04 4.89 -9.30
CA LYS A 70 -10.77 5.45 -8.85
C LYS A 70 -10.41 4.93 -7.47
N VAL A 71 -9.13 4.65 -7.30
CA VAL A 71 -8.52 4.34 -6.02
C VAL A 71 -7.65 5.53 -5.63
N GLN A 72 -7.87 6.09 -4.45
CA GLN A 72 -7.08 7.21 -3.96
C GLN A 72 -6.78 7.05 -2.47
N PHE A 73 -5.88 7.91 -1.98
CA PHE A 73 -5.63 8.05 -0.55
C PHE A 73 -6.11 9.42 -0.12
N ALA A 74 -6.88 9.48 0.97
CA ALA A 74 -7.07 10.74 1.67
C ALA A 74 -5.78 11.10 2.41
N ALA A 75 -5.62 12.38 2.76
CA ALA A 75 -4.44 12.90 3.43
C ALA A 75 -3.90 11.94 4.49
N GLY A 76 -2.77 11.29 4.19
CA GLY A 76 -2.16 10.26 5.04
C GLY A 76 -2.18 8.84 4.45
N ASP A 77 -2.71 7.90 5.22
CA ASP A 77 -2.61 6.45 5.04
C ASP A 77 -3.99 5.77 5.00
N GLU A 78 -5.01 6.49 4.57
CA GLU A 78 -6.39 5.99 4.50
C GLU A 78 -6.83 5.78 3.05
N LEU A 79 -7.19 4.53 2.74
CA LEU A 79 -7.61 4.13 1.40
C LEU A 79 -9.04 4.58 1.12
N GLU A 80 -9.27 5.19 -0.04
CA GLU A 80 -10.59 5.54 -0.55
C GLU A 80 -10.84 4.87 -1.90
N LEU A 81 -12.02 4.24 -2.02
CA LEU A 81 -12.52 3.64 -3.25
C LEU A 81 -13.71 4.45 -3.75
N LEU A 82 -13.58 5.06 -4.92
CA LEU A 82 -14.67 5.77 -5.57
C LEU A 82 -15.40 4.79 -6.48
N ILE A 83 -16.70 4.63 -6.23
CA ILE A 83 -17.52 3.61 -6.88
C ILE A 83 -18.76 4.20 -7.56
N HIS A 84 -19.20 3.52 -8.62
CA HIS A 84 -20.50 3.78 -9.22
C HIS A 84 -21.65 3.39 -8.25
N PRO A 85 -22.75 4.16 -8.16
CA PRO A 85 -23.86 3.89 -7.24
C PRO A 85 -24.51 2.51 -7.43
N SER A 86 -24.64 2.01 -8.66
CA SER A 86 -25.14 0.64 -8.92
C SER A 86 -24.22 -0.49 -8.39
N GLY A 87 -23.02 -0.14 -7.93
CA GLY A 87 -22.02 -1.07 -7.42
C GLY A 87 -21.93 -1.12 -5.90
N VAL A 88 -22.77 -0.38 -5.17
CA VAL A 88 -22.68 -0.26 -3.71
C VAL A 88 -22.76 -1.63 -3.03
N VAL A 89 -23.85 -2.37 -3.24
CA VAL A 89 -24.06 -3.71 -2.64
C VAL A 89 -22.95 -4.72 -3.01
N PRO A 90 -22.59 -4.92 -4.29
CA PRO A 90 -21.57 -5.91 -4.65
C PRO A 90 -20.17 -5.53 -4.14
N VAL A 91 -19.78 -4.25 -4.16
CA VAL A 91 -18.49 -3.81 -3.63
C VAL A 91 -18.43 -4.02 -2.12
N LEU A 92 -19.45 -3.60 -1.37
CA LEU A 92 -19.52 -3.78 0.07
C LEU A 92 -19.56 -5.27 0.48
N SER A 93 -20.25 -6.10 -0.30
CA SER A 93 -20.28 -7.56 -0.09
C SER A 93 -18.90 -8.18 -0.33
N PHE A 94 -18.21 -7.78 -1.39
CA PHE A 94 -16.83 -8.21 -1.66
C PHE A 94 -15.86 -7.79 -0.55
N LEU A 95 -15.95 -6.54 -0.10
CA LEU A 95 -15.10 -6.03 0.99
C LEU A 95 -15.36 -6.73 2.32
N LYS A 96 -16.55 -7.29 2.54
CA LYS A 96 -16.87 -8.07 3.73
C LYS A 96 -16.43 -9.53 3.62
N GLY A 97 -16.62 -10.15 2.45
CA GLY A 97 -16.49 -11.61 2.25
C GLY A 97 -15.14 -12.08 1.72
N ASN A 98 -14.28 -11.21 1.20
CA ASN A 98 -13.01 -11.62 0.62
C ASN A 98 -12.00 -12.01 1.71
N HIS A 99 -11.24 -13.09 1.52
CA HIS A 99 -10.18 -13.47 2.44
C HIS A 99 -9.14 -12.35 2.64
N SER A 100 -8.81 -11.63 1.55
CA SER A 100 -7.88 -10.49 1.56
C SER A 100 -8.53 -9.18 2.01
N ALA A 101 -9.87 -9.11 2.05
CA ALA A 101 -10.64 -7.95 2.48
C ALA A 101 -11.68 -8.39 3.51
N GLN A 102 -11.33 -8.35 4.79
CA GLN A 102 -12.22 -8.76 5.88
C GLN A 102 -12.77 -7.52 6.60
N PHE A 103 -13.42 -6.64 5.85
CA PHE A 103 -14.05 -5.44 6.41
C PHE A 103 -15.41 -5.79 7.01
N THR A 104 -15.36 -6.44 8.17
CA THR A 104 -16.55 -6.96 8.87
C THR A 104 -17.36 -5.86 9.57
N ASN A 105 -16.72 -4.75 9.91
CA ASN A 105 -17.32 -3.72 10.75
C ASN A 105 -17.64 -2.48 9.92
N LEU A 106 -18.91 -2.13 9.85
CA LEU A 106 -19.36 -0.82 9.37
C LEU A 106 -19.22 0.19 10.50
N THR A 107 -18.34 1.17 10.35
CA THR A 107 -18.05 2.16 11.39
C THR A 107 -19.10 3.26 11.38
N PHE A 108 -19.34 3.85 10.20
CA PHE A 108 -20.36 4.88 10.00
C PHE A 108 -20.71 5.01 8.52
N ILE A 109 -21.89 5.56 8.27
CA ILE A 109 -22.34 6.02 6.95
C ILE A 109 -22.51 7.53 7.07
N THR A 110 -21.89 8.29 6.17
CA THR A 110 -22.02 9.74 6.13
C THR A 110 -22.50 10.21 4.76
N GLY A 111 -23.36 11.23 4.76
CA GLY A 111 -23.74 11.97 3.57
C GLY A 111 -22.98 13.30 3.52
N MET A 112 -22.37 13.61 2.39
CA MET A 112 -21.78 14.90 2.08
C MET A 112 -22.59 15.54 0.95
N ASP A 113 -22.94 16.80 1.13
CA ASP A 113 -23.68 17.57 0.14
C ASP A 113 -22.76 18.65 -0.46
N VAL A 114 -22.65 18.66 -1.79
CA VAL A 114 -21.87 19.63 -2.55
C VAL A 114 -22.74 20.21 -3.67
N PRO A 115 -23.39 21.36 -3.46
CA PRO A 115 -24.33 21.95 -4.43
C PRO A 115 -23.73 22.29 -5.79
N THR A 116 -22.40 22.45 -5.89
CA THR A 116 -21.72 22.80 -7.14
C THR A 116 -21.54 21.61 -8.09
N ARG A 117 -21.77 20.38 -7.63
CA ARG A 117 -21.61 19.16 -8.45
C ARG A 117 -22.94 18.79 -9.10
N LYS A 118 -22.88 18.22 -10.31
CA LYS A 118 -24.06 17.63 -10.97
C LYS A 118 -24.71 16.57 -10.06
N ASN A 119 -23.88 15.68 -9.53
CA ASN A 119 -24.27 14.70 -8.54
C ASN A 119 -23.97 15.31 -7.17
N ARG A 120 -24.98 15.99 -6.63
CA ARG A 120 -24.89 16.85 -5.44
C ARG A 120 -24.52 16.05 -4.19
N LEU A 121 -25.10 14.87 -4.04
CA LEU A 121 -25.00 14.06 -2.84
C LEU A 121 -23.88 13.04 -2.99
N GLU A 122 -23.10 12.87 -1.93
CA GLU A 122 -22.04 11.88 -1.85
C GLU A 122 -22.23 11.04 -0.60
N VAL A 123 -22.33 9.73 -0.76
CA VAL A 123 -22.50 8.79 0.36
C VAL A 123 -21.16 8.09 0.59
N ILE A 124 -20.70 8.12 1.84
CA ILE A 124 -19.41 7.60 2.25
C ILE A 124 -19.65 6.50 3.28
N TYR A 125 -19.19 5.29 2.96
CA TYR A 125 -19.19 4.14 3.86
C TYR A 125 -17.80 3.99 4.45
N ALA A 126 -17.67 4.17 5.76
CA ALA A 126 -16.42 3.92 6.47
C ALA A 126 -16.44 2.50 7.05
N LEU A 127 -15.51 1.67 6.60
CA LEU A 127 -15.40 0.27 7.01
C LEU A 127 -14.08 0.02 7.73
N TYR A 128 -14.11 -0.95 8.64
CA TYR A 128 -12.96 -1.38 9.42
C TYR A 128 -12.79 -2.90 9.37
N SER A 129 -11.56 -3.33 9.13
CA SER A 129 -11.14 -4.74 9.22
C SER A 129 -10.36 -4.96 10.51
N VAL A 130 -10.94 -5.76 11.42
CA VAL A 130 -10.29 -6.13 12.69
C VAL A 130 -9.07 -7.00 12.42
N ARG A 131 -9.17 -7.95 11.48
CA ARG A 131 -8.08 -8.89 11.14
C ARG A 131 -6.82 -8.19 10.65
N PHE A 132 -6.98 -7.21 9.77
CA PHE A 132 -5.86 -6.49 9.15
C PHE A 132 -5.57 -5.14 9.82
N ASN A 133 -6.35 -4.76 10.84
CA ASN A 133 -6.34 -3.45 11.46
C ASN A 133 -6.31 -2.30 10.42
N ALA A 134 -7.11 -2.44 9.38
CA ALA A 134 -7.13 -1.56 8.22
C ALA A 134 -8.49 -0.85 8.11
N ARG A 135 -8.46 0.39 7.64
CA ARG A 135 -9.65 1.20 7.37
C ARG A 135 -9.74 1.49 5.88
N VAL A 136 -10.96 1.48 5.35
CA VAL A 136 -11.25 1.88 3.98
C VAL A 136 -12.50 2.74 3.97
N ARG A 137 -12.51 3.76 3.12
CA ARG A 137 -13.71 4.52 2.79
C ARG A 137 -14.16 4.17 1.39
N VAL A 138 -15.45 3.87 1.23
CA VAL A 138 -16.08 3.69 -0.07
C VAL A 138 -16.97 4.90 -0.31
N ARG A 139 -16.68 5.65 -1.36
CA ARG A 139 -17.39 6.89 -1.72
C ARG A 139 -18.21 6.63 -2.96
N THR A 140 -19.48 7.01 -2.92
CA THR A 140 -20.37 6.97 -4.07
C THR A 140 -21.13 8.28 -4.18
N TYR A 141 -21.65 8.58 -5.36
CA TYR A 141 -22.37 9.80 -5.65
C TYR A 141 -23.83 9.47 -6.00
N THR A 142 -24.72 10.41 -5.76
CA THR A 142 -26.10 10.35 -6.21
C THR A 142 -26.71 11.72 -6.42
N ASP A 143 -27.85 11.70 -7.10
CA ASP A 143 -28.72 12.84 -7.30
C ASP A 143 -29.90 12.76 -6.31
N GLU A 144 -30.76 13.78 -6.30
CA GLU A 144 -31.92 13.83 -5.40
C GLU A 144 -33.03 12.86 -5.80
N ILE A 145 -33.03 12.43 -7.07
CA ILE A 145 -34.08 11.59 -7.66
C ILE A 145 -33.60 10.14 -7.80
N ALA A 146 -32.30 9.93 -8.00
CA ALA A 146 -31.74 8.61 -8.22
C ALA A 146 -31.64 7.85 -6.90
N PRO A 147 -32.29 6.68 -6.74
CA PRO A 147 -32.18 5.89 -5.53
C PRO A 147 -30.81 5.19 -5.46
N ILE A 148 -30.29 5.04 -4.24
CA ILE A 148 -29.15 4.16 -3.92
C ILE A 148 -29.68 2.88 -3.27
N ASP A 149 -29.09 1.74 -3.64
CA ASP A 149 -29.40 0.45 -3.03
C ASP A 149 -29.00 0.42 -1.55
N SER A 150 -29.91 -0.06 -0.70
CA SER A 150 -29.64 -0.20 0.73
C SER A 150 -28.60 -1.29 1.02
N VAL A 151 -27.74 -0.99 2.00
CA VAL A 151 -26.65 -1.87 2.44
C VAL A 151 -27.04 -2.73 3.66
N THR A 152 -28.24 -2.55 4.20
CA THR A 152 -28.80 -3.35 5.31
C THR A 152 -28.65 -4.88 5.16
N PRO A 153 -28.82 -5.52 3.98
CA PRO A 153 -28.59 -6.96 3.85
C PRO A 153 -27.12 -7.37 4.08
N VAL A 154 -26.16 -6.49 3.79
CA VAL A 154 -24.72 -6.74 3.98
C VAL A 154 -24.28 -6.36 5.39
N PHE A 155 -24.67 -5.17 5.85
CA PHE A 155 -24.33 -4.64 7.17
C PHE A 155 -25.61 -4.28 7.90
N LYS A 156 -26.00 -5.11 8.87
CA LYS A 156 -27.19 -4.88 9.71
C LYS A 156 -27.12 -3.57 10.51
N GLY A 157 -25.91 -3.07 10.79
CA GLY A 157 -25.72 -1.76 11.44
C GLY A 157 -26.09 -0.56 10.58
N ALA A 158 -26.49 -0.75 9.32
CA ALA A 158 -27.05 0.31 8.48
C ALA A 158 -28.56 0.53 8.70
N ASP A 159 -29.20 -0.26 9.55
CA ASP A 159 -30.63 -0.21 9.87
C ASP A 159 -30.86 0.66 11.12
N TRP A 160 -30.87 1.98 10.94
CA TRP A 160 -31.06 3.00 11.96
C TRP A 160 -31.86 4.18 11.43
#